data_AF-A0A2S2DZN1-F1
#
_entry.id   AF-A0A2S2DZN1-F1
#
_cell.length_a   1.000
_cell.length_b   1.000
_cell.length_c   1.000
_cell.angle_alpha   90.00
_cell.angle_beta   90.00
_cell.angle_gamma   90.00
#
_symmetry.space_group_name_H-M   'P 1'
#
loop_
_entity.id
_entity.type
_entity.pdbx_description
1 polymer ?
#
loop_
_entity_poly.entity_id
_entity_poly.type
_entity_poly.pdbx_seq_one_letter_code
_entity_poly.pdbx_strand_id
1 'polypeptide(L)'
;MNILFVISEVEDLAKTGGLADVGKALPLALKAMGHDVRIVKPYYRDMAHKYQLVNETEEQCLNAGGRQYRFHIKRLELERVPVYCVDYPDYFHRAGLYSDGYQPFDDNGERFAFFSMAALETAKAIDFHPDIIQCNDWHTALCPYFAERDNSGFFKDTRTLLTIHNGAFQGAYPLREIPCLQHDPKLISQTNEYGEINFLRLGVQYASKINAVSPNYASELLTPLGSHHLYQSFFQRRQDVSGILNGCDYSQWDPATDPLLPAHFGPEEISGKTDCKRALQQQFGLEPAPDIPLIGMLCRLTEQKGFGFLLPILEQVLQHRVQLIIVGTGDPGISDELTRVQHRNPAQFVYCNDFSNTLAHNVEAASDFFLMPSLFEPCGLNQMYSLAYGTLPIVRAVGGLADTVIDVSAAPESATGFVFQSPDSSALLHCIRRALLFYYEYPDRFRQVQKRAMQTRFTWQEAAEHYVALYQQALEAPKHCPDRKY
;
A
#
# COMPACT_ATOMS: atom_id res chain seq x y z
N MET A 1 -7.37 22.84 9.20
CA MET A 1 -8.20 21.67 9.56
C MET A 1 -7.48 20.86 10.60
N ASN A 2 -8.23 20.34 11.56
CA ASN A 2 -7.81 19.35 12.54
C ASN A 2 -8.09 17.96 11.96
N ILE A 3 -7.03 17.17 11.76
CA ILE A 3 -7.10 15.87 11.08
C ILE A 3 -6.65 14.78 12.07
N LEU A 4 -7.58 13.90 12.44
CA LEU A 4 -7.27 12.68 13.18
C LEU A 4 -7.00 11.56 12.19
N PHE A 5 -5.73 11.19 12.05
CA PHE A 5 -5.28 10.16 11.13
C PHE A 5 -5.20 8.81 11.86
N VAL A 6 -6.20 7.95 11.67
CA VAL A 6 -6.29 6.66 12.35
C VAL A 6 -5.73 5.58 11.43
N ILE A 7 -4.73 4.85 11.90
CA ILE A 7 -4.02 3.86 11.10
C ILE A 7 -3.38 2.78 11.97
N SER A 8 -3.24 1.59 11.41
CA SER A 8 -2.57 0.46 12.06
C SER A 8 -1.04 0.58 11.96
N GLU A 9 -0.53 0.92 10.78
CA GLU A 9 0.89 0.92 10.45
C GLU A 9 1.44 2.32 10.17
N VAL A 10 2.67 2.57 10.57
CA VAL A 10 3.39 3.84 10.33
C VAL A 10 4.87 3.50 10.19
N GLU A 11 5.51 3.98 9.13
CA GLU A 11 6.95 3.82 8.89
C GLU A 11 7.78 4.24 10.12
N ASP A 12 8.91 3.59 10.36
CA ASP A 12 9.79 3.72 11.55
C ASP A 12 9.18 3.28 12.90
N LEU A 13 7.87 3.04 12.95
CA LEU A 13 7.15 2.64 14.16
C LEU A 13 6.63 1.20 14.09
N ALA A 14 5.91 0.83 13.02
CA ALA A 14 5.51 -0.55 12.73
C ALA A 14 5.10 -0.69 11.25
N LYS A 15 5.68 -1.65 10.52
CA LYS A 15 5.48 -1.86 9.08
C LYS A 15 5.32 -3.35 8.76
N THR A 16 4.34 -3.66 7.92
CA THR A 16 4.18 -4.95 7.23
C THR A 16 4.06 -4.79 5.72
N GLY A 17 3.66 -3.60 5.23
CA GLY A 17 3.58 -3.30 3.80
C GLY A 17 3.45 -1.80 3.52
N GLY A 18 2.95 -1.47 2.32
CA GLY A 18 2.87 -0.10 1.81
C GLY A 18 1.94 0.85 2.59
N LEU A 19 1.08 0.31 3.46
CA LEU A 19 0.24 1.13 4.35
C LEU A 19 1.09 1.99 5.30
N ALA A 20 2.22 1.46 5.78
CA ALA A 20 3.12 2.17 6.68
C ALA A 20 3.74 3.42 6.04
N ASP A 21 4.08 3.33 4.75
CA ASP A 21 4.66 4.43 3.98
C ASP A 21 3.68 5.61 3.91
N VAL A 22 2.38 5.34 3.64
CA VAL A 22 1.33 6.35 3.68
C VAL A 22 1.17 6.91 5.11
N GLY A 23 1.22 6.02 6.12
CA GLY A 23 1.06 6.37 7.52
C GLY A 23 2.09 7.36 8.07
N LYS A 24 3.26 7.46 7.45
CA LYS A 24 4.26 8.50 7.75
C LYS A 24 4.13 9.68 6.79
N ALA A 25 4.17 9.43 5.49
CA ALA A 25 4.42 10.47 4.51
C ALA A 25 3.23 11.42 4.29
N LEU A 26 1.99 10.91 4.23
CA LEU A 26 0.81 11.75 4.04
C LEU A 26 0.56 12.68 5.25
N PRO A 27 0.62 12.20 6.52
CA PRO A 27 0.53 13.09 7.68
C PRO A 27 1.59 14.19 7.70
N LEU A 28 2.84 13.88 7.33
CA LEU A 28 3.91 14.87 7.25
C LEU A 28 3.63 15.92 6.17
N ALA A 29 3.18 15.50 4.98
CA ALA A 29 2.81 16.42 3.89
C ALA A 29 1.64 17.34 4.30
N LEU A 30 0.60 16.79 4.91
CA LEU A 30 -0.53 17.56 5.43
C LEU A 30 -0.09 18.54 6.54
N LYS A 31 0.81 18.14 7.44
CA LYS A 31 1.37 19.02 8.48
C LYS A 31 2.20 20.15 7.86
N ALA A 32 2.98 19.86 6.82
CA ALA A 32 3.76 20.86 6.09
C ALA A 32 2.87 21.90 5.38
N MET A 33 1.66 21.51 4.96
CA MET A 33 0.63 22.41 4.42
C MET A 33 -0.11 23.23 5.49
N GLY A 34 0.23 23.07 6.79
CA GLY A 34 -0.32 23.86 7.89
C GLY A 34 -1.56 23.27 8.56
N HIS A 35 -1.91 22.01 8.29
CA HIS A 35 -2.98 21.32 9.00
C HIS A 35 -2.51 20.81 10.37
N ASP A 36 -3.39 20.78 11.38
CA ASP A 36 -3.06 20.10 12.65
C ASP A 36 -3.39 18.61 12.51
N VAL A 37 -2.36 17.82 12.21
CA VAL A 37 -2.47 16.38 12.00
C VAL A 37 -1.99 15.66 13.25
N ARG A 38 -2.79 14.71 13.74
CA ARG A 38 -2.44 13.80 14.83
C ARG A 38 -2.69 12.37 14.40
N ILE A 39 -1.70 11.51 14.58
CA ILE A 39 -1.83 10.09 14.26
C ILE A 39 -2.32 9.33 15.49
N VAL A 40 -3.28 8.42 15.31
CA VAL A 40 -3.64 7.43 16.33
C VAL A 40 -3.39 6.04 15.79
N LYS A 41 -2.62 5.24 16.53
CA LYS A 41 -2.25 3.86 16.17
C LYS A 41 -2.21 2.92 17.37
N PRO A 42 -2.18 1.58 17.18
CA PRO A 42 -1.93 0.65 18.28
C PRO A 42 -0.48 0.73 18.78
N TYR A 43 -0.25 0.52 20.09
CA TYR A 43 1.08 0.39 20.66
C TYR A 43 1.56 -1.07 20.61
N TYR A 44 2.20 -1.45 19.50
CA TYR A 44 2.68 -2.81 19.31
C TYR A 44 3.88 -3.16 20.19
N ARG A 45 4.05 -4.46 20.44
CA ARG A 45 5.14 -5.02 21.26
C ARG A 45 6.52 -4.43 20.95
N ASP A 46 6.90 -4.40 19.68
CA ASP A 46 8.23 -3.96 19.27
C ASP A 46 8.44 -2.46 19.55
N MET A 47 7.38 -1.66 19.43
CA MET A 47 7.41 -0.27 19.87
C MET A 47 7.53 -0.15 21.40
N ALA A 48 6.80 -0.99 22.14
CA ALA A 48 6.87 -1.03 23.59
C ALA A 48 8.29 -1.31 24.09
N HIS A 49 8.97 -2.28 23.46
CA HIS A 49 10.36 -2.60 23.77
C HIS A 49 11.33 -1.49 23.37
N LYS A 50 11.15 -0.90 22.18
CA LYS A 50 12.08 0.10 21.62
C LYS A 50 11.98 1.46 22.32
N TYR A 51 10.76 1.96 22.57
CA TYR A 51 10.54 3.35 22.96
C TYR A 51 10.15 3.56 24.43
N GLN A 52 9.59 2.55 25.11
CA GLN A 52 9.21 2.61 26.54
C GLN A 52 8.48 3.91 26.93
N LEU A 53 7.45 4.27 26.14
CA LEU A 53 6.82 5.58 26.24
C LEU A 53 6.02 5.75 27.54
N VAL A 54 6.00 6.98 28.04
CA VAL A 54 5.17 7.37 29.18
C VAL A 54 3.71 7.57 28.75
N ASN A 55 2.80 7.50 29.73
CA ASN A 55 1.38 7.75 29.49
C ASN A 55 1.15 9.26 29.33
N GLU A 56 0.45 9.65 28.27
CA GLU A 56 0.04 11.04 28.00
C GLU A 56 -1.17 11.43 28.85
N THR A 57 -2.05 10.46 29.13
CA THR A 57 -3.30 10.66 29.87
C THR A 57 -3.37 9.72 31.08
N GLU A 58 -4.37 9.95 31.94
CA GLU A 58 -4.81 8.93 32.89
C GLU A 58 -5.30 7.65 32.17
N GLU A 59 -5.46 6.55 32.91
CA GLU A 59 -6.06 5.32 32.38
C GLU A 59 -7.45 5.62 31.80
N GLN A 60 -7.65 5.22 30.55
CA GLN A 60 -8.92 5.35 29.86
C GLN A 60 -9.74 4.08 30.07
N CYS A 61 -11.07 4.24 30.14
CA CYS A 61 -11.98 3.15 30.37
C CYS A 61 -13.10 3.16 29.33
N LEU A 62 -13.17 2.11 28.51
CA LEU A 62 -14.20 1.94 27.50
C LEU A 62 -15.11 0.77 27.86
N ASN A 63 -16.41 1.02 27.92
CA ASN A 63 -17.41 -0.01 28.16
C ASN A 63 -18.12 -0.35 26.85
N ALA A 64 -17.95 -1.57 26.35
CA ALA A 64 -18.61 -2.00 25.12
C ALA A 64 -18.94 -3.50 25.16
N GLY A 65 -20.16 -3.87 24.73
CA GLY A 65 -20.56 -5.28 24.66
C GLY A 65 -20.59 -6.02 26.00
N GLY A 66 -20.81 -5.32 27.11
CA GLY A 66 -20.72 -5.89 28.46
C GLY A 66 -19.28 -6.15 28.95
N ARG A 67 -18.27 -5.71 28.19
CA ARG A 67 -16.85 -5.72 28.60
C ARG A 67 -16.38 -4.32 28.96
N GLN A 68 -15.41 -4.26 29.86
CA GLN A 68 -14.70 -3.05 30.24
C GLN A 68 -13.25 -3.19 29.77
N TYR A 69 -12.82 -2.30 28.89
CA TYR A 69 -11.45 -2.21 28.40
C TYR A 69 -10.76 -1.05 29.12
N ARG A 70 -9.67 -1.35 29.82
CA ARG A 70 -8.80 -0.35 30.47
C ARG A 70 -7.50 -0.27 29.71
N PHE A 71 -7.18 0.91 29.20
CA PHE A 71 -6.02 1.10 28.33
C PHE A 71 -5.36 2.44 28.61
N HIS A 72 -4.10 2.54 28.20
CA HIS A 72 -3.36 3.80 28.28
C HIS A 72 -3.19 4.42 26.90
N ILE A 73 -3.05 5.74 26.89
CA ILE A 73 -2.64 6.49 25.71
C ILE A 73 -1.20 6.92 25.95
N LYS A 74 -0.31 6.54 25.04
CA LYS A 74 1.10 6.94 25.06
C LYS A 74 1.37 7.91 23.91
N ARG A 75 2.34 8.79 24.06
CA ARG A 75 2.67 9.77 23.02
C ARG A 75 4.13 9.69 22.61
N LEU A 76 4.38 9.87 21.32
CA LEU A 76 5.68 10.24 20.77
C LEU A 76 5.52 11.28 19.66
N GLU A 77 6.62 11.88 19.22
CA GLU A 77 6.66 12.76 18.05
C GLU A 77 7.33 12.03 16.88
N LEU A 78 6.61 11.90 15.76
CA LEU A 78 7.19 11.46 14.50
C LEU A 78 7.54 12.69 13.70
N GLU A 79 8.81 13.10 13.79
CA GLU A 79 9.32 14.37 13.29
C GLU A 79 8.56 15.58 13.87
N ARG A 80 7.49 16.03 13.21
CA ARG A 80 6.65 17.18 13.63
C ARG A 80 5.19 16.81 13.82
N VAL A 81 4.86 15.52 13.72
CA VAL A 81 3.50 14.99 13.81
C VAL A 81 3.36 14.21 15.13
N PRO A 82 2.48 14.66 16.05
CA PRO A 82 2.19 13.91 17.26
C PRO A 82 1.55 12.56 16.93
N VAL A 83 2.06 11.50 17.55
CA VAL A 83 1.52 10.14 17.45
C VAL A 83 1.05 9.68 18.81
N TYR A 84 -0.23 9.34 18.89
CA TYR A 84 -0.86 8.77 20.08
C TYR A 84 -1.05 7.27 19.89
N CYS A 85 -0.46 6.49 20.79
CA CYS A 85 -0.47 5.05 20.74
C CYS A 85 -1.43 4.48 21.78
N VAL A 86 -2.42 3.71 21.33
CA VAL A 86 -3.35 2.97 22.18
C VAL A 86 -2.63 1.74 22.75
N ASP A 87 -2.32 1.78 24.04
CA ASP A 87 -1.64 0.70 24.75
C ASP A 87 -2.64 -0.19 25.48
N TYR A 88 -2.96 -1.31 24.84
CA TYR A 88 -3.75 -2.40 25.41
C TYR A 88 -2.99 -3.73 25.16
N PRO A 89 -2.11 -4.13 26.10
CA PRO A 89 -1.14 -5.20 25.87
C PRO A 89 -1.74 -6.54 25.41
N ASP A 90 -2.90 -6.93 25.95
CA ASP A 90 -3.58 -8.18 25.58
C ASP A 90 -3.84 -8.31 24.08
N TYR A 91 -4.04 -7.18 23.39
CA TYR A 91 -4.25 -7.14 21.94
C TYR A 91 -3.00 -6.82 21.16
N PHE A 92 -2.12 -5.94 21.62
CA PHE A 92 -1.05 -5.39 20.77
C PHE A 92 0.37 -5.83 21.13
N HIS A 93 0.57 -6.46 22.29
CA HIS A 93 1.89 -6.96 22.69
C HIS A 93 2.12 -8.40 22.20
N ARG A 94 2.01 -8.62 20.89
CA ARG A 94 2.09 -9.93 20.23
C ARG A 94 3.27 -10.05 19.27
N ALA A 95 3.47 -11.26 18.72
CA ALA A 95 4.57 -11.58 17.81
C ALA A 95 4.49 -10.88 16.44
N GLY A 96 3.29 -10.52 16.01
CA GLY A 96 3.06 -9.73 14.82
C GLY A 96 1.84 -8.83 14.99
N LEU A 97 1.56 -8.03 13.96
CA LEU A 97 0.47 -7.05 13.99
C LEU A 97 -0.89 -7.76 13.85
N TYR A 98 -1.02 -8.64 12.84
CA TYR A 98 -2.28 -9.30 12.46
C TYR A 98 -2.21 -10.83 12.51
N SER A 99 -1.02 -11.41 12.48
CA SER A 99 -0.75 -12.85 12.52
C SER A 99 0.47 -13.15 13.37
N ASP A 100 0.66 -14.42 13.72
CA ASP A 100 1.88 -14.94 14.34
C ASP A 100 3.02 -15.21 13.34
N GLY A 101 2.86 -14.79 12.09
CA GLY A 101 3.73 -15.10 10.96
C GLY A 101 3.20 -16.22 10.07
N TYR A 102 2.24 -17.01 10.53
CA TYR A 102 1.64 -18.11 9.75
C TYR A 102 0.12 -18.00 9.67
N GLN A 103 -0.54 -17.77 10.81
CA GLN A 103 -2.00 -17.71 10.91
C GLN A 103 -2.45 -16.34 11.42
N PRO A 104 -3.50 -15.74 10.83
CA PRO A 104 -4.15 -14.57 11.39
C PRO A 104 -4.59 -14.85 12.83
N PHE A 105 -4.49 -13.85 13.72
CA PHE A 105 -5.05 -13.98 15.05
C PHE A 105 -6.58 -14.07 14.99
N ASP A 106 -7.17 -15.08 15.65
CA ASP A 106 -8.61 -15.33 15.64
C ASP A 106 -9.44 -14.16 16.18
N ASP A 107 -8.89 -13.42 17.15
CA ASP A 107 -9.54 -12.29 17.80
C ASP A 107 -9.34 -10.95 17.07
N ASN A 108 -8.80 -10.95 15.84
CA ASN A 108 -8.60 -9.72 15.06
C ASN A 108 -9.88 -8.87 14.93
N GLY A 109 -11.06 -9.51 14.79
CA GLY A 109 -12.33 -8.80 14.76
C GLY A 109 -12.55 -7.96 16.01
N GLU A 110 -12.37 -8.54 17.20
CA GLU A 110 -12.49 -7.81 18.46
C GLU A 110 -11.39 -6.76 18.61
N ARG A 111 -10.13 -7.11 18.32
CA ARG A 111 -8.96 -6.22 18.47
C ARG A 111 -9.14 -4.90 17.72
N PHE A 112 -9.57 -4.97 16.46
CA PHE A 112 -9.69 -3.78 15.61
C PHE A 112 -11.04 -3.06 15.75
N ALA A 113 -12.08 -3.75 16.24
CA ALA A 113 -13.28 -3.07 16.72
C ALA A 113 -13.00 -2.25 17.99
N PHE A 114 -12.28 -2.84 18.96
CA PHE A 114 -11.76 -2.12 20.12
C PHE A 114 -10.90 -0.93 19.70
N PHE A 115 -9.91 -1.14 18.83
CA PHE A 115 -9.01 -0.07 18.37
C PHE A 115 -9.78 1.09 17.74
N SER A 116 -10.78 0.79 16.89
CA SER A 116 -11.61 1.82 16.26
C SER A 116 -12.36 2.68 17.28
N MET A 117 -12.85 2.10 18.37
CA MET A 117 -13.47 2.86 19.46
C MET A 117 -12.44 3.61 20.31
N ALA A 118 -11.34 2.94 20.69
CA ALA A 118 -10.27 3.52 21.50
C ALA A 118 -9.58 4.70 20.79
N ALA A 119 -9.52 4.70 19.46
CA ALA A 119 -9.00 5.83 18.69
C ALA A 119 -9.89 7.08 18.80
N LEU A 120 -11.21 6.91 18.80
CA LEU A 120 -12.16 8.00 19.04
C LEU A 120 -12.09 8.49 20.50
N GLU A 121 -11.98 7.56 21.45
CA GLU A 121 -11.79 7.91 22.86
C GLU A 121 -10.47 8.63 23.10
N THR A 122 -9.41 8.28 22.36
CA THR A 122 -8.13 8.98 22.39
C THR A 122 -8.30 10.44 21.99
N ALA A 123 -9.08 10.75 20.95
CA ALA A 123 -9.34 12.12 20.55
C ALA A 123 -10.05 12.94 21.65
N LYS A 124 -11.00 12.32 22.37
CA LYS A 124 -11.66 12.95 23.53
C LYS A 124 -10.70 13.17 24.70
N ALA A 125 -9.91 12.16 25.03
CA ALA A 125 -8.98 12.19 26.17
C ALA A 125 -7.91 13.27 26.04
N ILE A 126 -7.49 13.58 24.80
CA ILE A 126 -6.51 14.63 24.50
C ILE A 126 -7.16 15.96 24.08
N ASP A 127 -8.49 16.08 24.23
CA ASP A 127 -9.30 17.23 23.86
C ASP A 127 -9.05 17.74 22.42
N PHE A 128 -8.92 16.80 21.48
CA PHE A 128 -8.73 17.10 20.07
C PHE A 128 -10.04 16.91 19.31
N HIS A 129 -10.62 18.02 18.85
CA HIS A 129 -11.84 18.05 18.03
C HIS A 129 -11.48 17.99 16.53
N PRO A 130 -11.54 16.81 15.88
CA PRO A 130 -11.21 16.70 14.46
C PRO A 130 -12.32 17.26 13.57
N ASP A 131 -11.92 18.00 12.54
CA ASP A 131 -12.78 18.28 11.38
C ASP A 131 -12.92 17.00 10.55
N ILE A 132 -11.82 16.26 10.40
CA ILE A 132 -11.72 15.03 9.63
C ILE A 132 -11.15 13.89 10.48
N ILE A 133 -11.79 12.74 10.44
CA ILE A 133 -11.19 11.45 10.82
C ILE A 133 -10.85 10.69 9.54
N GLN A 134 -9.57 10.56 9.24
CA GLN A 134 -9.12 9.68 8.16
C GLN A 134 -8.91 8.27 8.68
N CYS A 135 -9.69 7.35 8.13
CA CYS A 135 -9.66 5.94 8.43
C CYS A 135 -8.93 5.24 7.29
N ASN A 136 -7.95 4.39 7.62
CA ASN A 136 -7.19 3.61 6.65
C ASN A 136 -7.49 2.11 6.79
N ASP A 137 -7.97 1.51 5.71
CA ASP A 137 -8.32 0.09 5.57
C ASP A 137 -9.32 -0.45 6.61
N TRP A 138 -9.56 -1.76 6.54
CA TRP A 138 -10.48 -2.50 7.42
C TRP A 138 -10.18 -2.32 8.91
N HIS A 139 -8.92 -2.11 9.30
CA HIS A 139 -8.48 -1.93 10.69
C HIS A 139 -9.18 -0.78 11.42
N THR A 140 -9.58 0.24 10.67
CA THR A 140 -10.18 1.49 11.19
C THR A 140 -11.52 1.79 10.52
N ALA A 141 -12.01 0.88 9.68
CA ALA A 141 -13.25 1.04 8.92
C ALA A 141 -14.50 1.11 9.82
N LEU A 142 -14.38 0.78 11.11
CA LEU A 142 -15.47 0.96 12.09
C LEU A 142 -15.47 2.34 12.75
N CYS A 143 -14.42 3.15 12.63
CA CYS A 143 -14.42 4.52 13.17
C CYS A 143 -15.60 5.37 12.65
N PRO A 144 -15.98 5.36 11.34
CA PRO A 144 -17.15 6.08 10.87
C PRO A 144 -18.46 5.64 11.53
N TYR A 145 -18.64 4.33 11.73
CA TYR A 145 -19.82 3.76 12.39
C TYR A 145 -19.91 4.21 13.86
N PHE A 146 -18.80 4.14 14.60
CA PHE A 146 -18.77 4.55 16.01
C PHE A 146 -18.89 6.08 16.19
N ALA A 147 -18.27 6.87 15.31
CA ALA A 147 -18.36 8.34 15.37
C ALA A 147 -19.78 8.84 15.09
N GLU A 148 -20.54 8.15 14.23
CA GLU A 148 -21.95 8.47 13.95
C GLU A 148 -22.86 8.15 15.14
N ARG A 149 -22.51 7.14 15.96
CA ARG A 149 -23.23 6.71 17.16
C ARG A 149 -22.76 7.39 18.45
N ASP A 150 -21.80 8.30 18.36
CA ASP A 150 -21.35 9.06 19.51
C ASP A 150 -22.45 10.01 20.00
N ASN A 151 -22.94 9.78 21.23
CA ASN A 151 -24.00 10.58 21.85
C ASN A 151 -23.45 11.77 22.67
N SER A 152 -22.13 11.89 22.80
CA SER A 152 -21.51 13.01 23.54
C SER A 152 -21.59 14.33 22.78
N GLY A 153 -21.81 14.27 21.46
CA GLY A 153 -21.80 15.43 20.58
C GLY A 153 -20.40 15.85 20.13
N PHE A 154 -19.34 15.20 20.64
CA PHE A 154 -17.94 15.54 20.35
C PHE A 154 -17.62 15.44 18.85
N PHE A 155 -18.20 14.46 18.15
CA PHE A 155 -18.01 14.24 16.71
C PHE A 155 -19.20 14.73 15.85
N LYS A 156 -20.03 15.63 16.38
CA LYS A 156 -21.24 16.10 15.68
C LYS A 156 -20.90 16.72 14.33
N ASP A 157 -19.89 17.57 14.28
CA ASP A 157 -19.48 18.32 13.09
C ASP A 157 -18.33 17.64 12.31
N THR A 158 -17.73 16.59 12.89
CA THR A 158 -16.67 15.79 12.27
C THR A 158 -17.16 14.99 11.07
N ARG A 159 -16.32 14.92 10.02
CA ARG A 159 -16.51 14.07 8.84
C ARG A 159 -15.46 12.97 8.78
N THR A 160 -15.78 11.91 8.05
CA THR A 160 -14.93 10.73 7.96
C THR A 160 -14.55 10.44 6.51
N LEU A 161 -13.28 10.19 6.27
CA LEU A 161 -12.77 9.69 5.00
C LEU A 161 -12.24 8.27 5.21
N LEU A 162 -12.79 7.29 4.49
CA LEU A 162 -12.21 5.94 4.44
C LEU A 162 -11.28 5.84 3.23
N THR A 163 -9.99 5.57 3.46
CA THR A 163 -9.02 5.28 2.40
C THR A 163 -8.77 3.78 2.32
N ILE A 164 -8.89 3.22 1.13
CA ILE A 164 -8.74 1.80 0.81
C ILE A 164 -7.41 1.61 0.09
N HIS A 165 -6.45 1.04 0.81
CA HIS A 165 -5.13 0.71 0.28
C HIS A 165 -5.12 -0.66 -0.37
N ASN A 166 -5.97 -1.59 0.10
CA ASN A 166 -6.16 -2.89 -0.53
C ASN A 166 -7.53 -3.50 -0.21
N GLY A 167 -8.45 -3.47 -1.17
CA GLY A 167 -9.81 -4.02 -1.05
C GLY A 167 -9.90 -5.54 -0.96
N ALA A 168 -8.79 -6.28 -1.16
CA ALA A 168 -8.77 -7.73 -0.93
C ALA A 168 -8.80 -8.08 0.56
N PHE A 169 -8.33 -7.20 1.45
CA PHE A 169 -8.35 -7.39 2.90
C PHE A 169 -9.51 -6.59 3.52
N GLN A 170 -10.59 -7.30 3.88
CA GLN A 170 -11.86 -6.65 4.20
C GLN A 170 -12.23 -6.66 5.69
N GLY A 171 -11.52 -7.46 6.50
CA GLY A 171 -11.86 -7.66 7.90
C GLY A 171 -13.24 -8.28 8.07
N ALA A 172 -13.44 -9.48 7.52
CA ALA A 172 -14.65 -10.26 7.73
C ALA A 172 -14.46 -11.20 8.92
N TYR A 173 -15.34 -11.09 9.93
CA TYR A 173 -15.21 -11.83 11.19
C TYR A 173 -16.58 -12.26 11.72
N PRO A 174 -16.68 -13.41 12.42
CA PRO A 174 -17.93 -13.84 13.04
C PRO A 174 -18.46 -12.75 13.99
N LEU A 175 -19.68 -12.26 13.76
CA LEU A 175 -20.25 -11.15 14.53
C LEU A 175 -20.35 -11.47 16.03
N ARG A 176 -20.63 -12.74 16.36
CA ARG A 176 -20.72 -13.25 17.74
C ARG A 176 -19.41 -13.17 18.53
N GLU A 177 -18.28 -13.00 17.85
CA GLU A 177 -16.95 -12.89 18.47
C GLU A 177 -16.55 -11.43 18.71
N ILE A 178 -17.43 -10.47 18.37
CA ILE A 178 -17.16 -9.04 18.51
C ILE A 178 -18.19 -8.42 19.48
N PRO A 179 -17.88 -8.38 20.79
CA PRO A 179 -18.83 -8.01 21.83
C PRO A 179 -19.51 -6.65 21.61
N CYS A 180 -18.75 -5.66 21.12
CA CYS A 180 -19.28 -4.31 20.90
C CYS A 180 -20.26 -4.20 19.73
N LEU A 181 -20.33 -5.20 18.84
CA LEU A 181 -21.20 -5.20 17.66
C LEU A 181 -22.32 -6.24 17.73
N GLN A 182 -22.13 -7.33 18.48
CA GLN A 182 -22.95 -8.54 18.40
C GLN A 182 -24.44 -8.38 18.70
N HIS A 183 -24.84 -7.29 19.35
CA HIS A 183 -26.23 -7.03 19.75
C HIS A 183 -26.95 -5.98 18.89
N ASP A 184 -26.29 -5.38 17.89
CA ASP A 184 -26.95 -4.45 16.96
C ASP A 184 -27.78 -5.24 15.93
N PRO A 185 -29.13 -5.15 15.95
CA PRO A 185 -29.99 -5.89 15.03
C PRO A 185 -29.71 -5.58 13.55
N LYS A 186 -29.27 -4.35 13.24
CA LYS A 186 -28.93 -3.96 11.86
C LYS A 186 -27.65 -4.61 11.39
N LEU A 187 -26.68 -4.82 12.29
CA LEU A 187 -25.44 -5.53 11.94
C LEU A 187 -25.71 -7.02 11.79
N ILE A 188 -26.55 -7.60 12.65
CA ILE A 188 -27.00 -8.99 12.54
C ILE A 188 -27.62 -9.24 11.16
N SER A 189 -28.53 -8.38 10.69
CA SER A 189 -29.16 -8.54 9.38
C SER A 189 -28.22 -8.36 8.18
N GLN A 190 -27.01 -7.86 8.39
CA GLN A 190 -26.01 -7.65 7.34
C GLN A 190 -24.97 -8.77 7.27
N THR A 191 -25.00 -9.73 8.20
CA THR A 191 -24.04 -10.84 8.19
C THR A 191 -24.16 -11.69 6.93
N ASN A 192 -23.05 -12.30 6.49
CA ASN A 192 -23.08 -13.28 5.40
C ASN A 192 -23.67 -14.62 5.88
N GLU A 193 -23.70 -15.63 5.01
CA GLU A 193 -24.21 -16.97 5.34
C GLU A 193 -23.44 -17.67 6.48
N TYR A 194 -22.22 -17.22 6.78
CA TYR A 194 -21.38 -17.71 7.88
C TYR A 194 -21.57 -16.92 9.19
N GLY A 195 -22.46 -15.92 9.21
CA GLY A 195 -22.67 -15.05 10.36
C GLY A 195 -21.56 -14.00 10.56
N GLU A 196 -20.78 -13.72 9.51
CA GLU A 196 -19.67 -12.77 9.57
C GLU A 196 -20.10 -11.36 9.19
N ILE A 197 -19.55 -10.39 9.91
CA ILE A 197 -19.67 -8.97 9.59
C ILE A 197 -18.39 -8.51 8.88
N ASN A 198 -18.53 -7.66 7.87
CA ASN A 198 -17.42 -7.15 7.06
C ASN A 198 -17.13 -5.69 7.41
N PHE A 199 -15.95 -5.43 7.98
CA PHE A 199 -15.57 -4.10 8.48
C PHE A 199 -15.42 -3.10 7.35
N LEU A 200 -14.74 -3.46 6.26
CA LEU A 200 -14.55 -2.57 5.13
C LEU A 200 -15.89 -2.16 4.51
N ARG A 201 -16.84 -3.10 4.38
CA ARG A 201 -18.20 -2.82 3.91
C ARG A 201 -18.92 -1.83 4.82
N LEU A 202 -18.79 -1.97 6.15
CA LEU A 202 -19.36 -1.00 7.10
C LEU A 202 -18.69 0.37 6.97
N GLY A 203 -17.36 0.42 6.79
CA GLY A 203 -16.67 1.67 6.53
C GLY A 203 -17.18 2.35 5.25
N VAL A 204 -17.32 1.61 4.15
CA VAL A 204 -17.92 2.09 2.90
C VAL A 204 -19.32 2.60 3.13
N GLN A 205 -20.13 1.93 3.95
CA GLN A 205 -21.49 2.35 4.24
C GLN A 205 -21.53 3.65 5.07
N TYR A 206 -20.69 3.81 6.08
CA TYR A 206 -20.80 4.90 7.07
C TYR A 206 -19.87 6.09 6.82
N ALA A 207 -18.81 5.95 6.04
CA ALA A 207 -17.88 7.05 5.78
C ALA A 207 -18.56 8.21 5.04
N SER A 208 -18.11 9.44 5.28
CA SER A 208 -18.62 10.62 4.53
C SER A 208 -18.12 10.60 3.09
N LYS A 209 -16.85 10.25 2.89
CA LYS A 209 -16.22 10.02 1.58
C LYS A 209 -15.39 8.75 1.60
N ILE A 210 -15.14 8.18 0.42
CA ILE A 210 -14.34 6.98 0.20
C ILE A 210 -13.23 7.34 -0.79
N ASN A 211 -12.00 6.99 -0.46
CA ASN A 211 -10.85 7.14 -1.34
C ASN A 211 -10.22 5.78 -1.63
N ALA A 212 -9.83 5.55 -2.88
CA ALA A 212 -8.90 4.50 -3.26
C ALA A 212 -7.52 5.13 -3.55
N VAL A 213 -6.46 4.37 -3.39
CA VAL A 213 -5.08 4.85 -3.56
C VAL A 213 -4.63 5.05 -5.03
N SER A 214 -5.57 5.06 -5.97
CA SER A 214 -5.35 5.48 -7.35
C SER A 214 -6.67 5.78 -8.08
N PRO A 215 -6.70 6.67 -9.08
CA PRO A 215 -7.88 6.92 -9.92
C PRO A 215 -8.40 5.67 -10.65
N ASN A 216 -7.51 4.89 -11.27
CA ASN A 216 -7.91 3.68 -11.96
C ASN A 216 -8.39 2.60 -10.96
N TYR A 217 -7.76 2.47 -9.79
CA TYR A 217 -8.22 1.52 -8.77
C TYR A 217 -9.59 1.89 -8.20
N ALA A 218 -9.87 3.19 -8.00
CA ALA A 218 -11.21 3.65 -7.64
C ALA A 218 -12.26 3.22 -8.68
N SER A 219 -11.91 3.28 -9.96
CA SER A 219 -12.77 2.81 -11.05
C SER A 219 -12.93 1.28 -11.04
N GLU A 220 -11.86 0.53 -10.74
CA GLU A 220 -11.89 -0.93 -10.62
C GLU A 220 -12.76 -1.41 -9.45
N LEU A 221 -12.75 -0.70 -8.30
CA LEU A 221 -13.62 -0.99 -7.16
C LEU A 221 -15.12 -0.84 -7.50
N LEU A 222 -15.45 -0.10 -8.58
CA LEU A 222 -16.80 0.01 -9.13
C LEU A 222 -17.10 -1.07 -10.16
N THR A 223 -16.33 -2.16 -10.22
CA THR A 223 -16.60 -3.32 -11.08
C THR A 223 -16.83 -4.58 -10.26
N PRO A 224 -17.58 -5.58 -10.75
CA PRO A 224 -17.79 -6.84 -10.05
C PRO A 224 -16.47 -7.53 -9.63
N LEU A 225 -15.49 -7.57 -10.53
CA LEU A 225 -14.20 -8.22 -10.29
C LEU A 225 -13.31 -7.40 -9.35
N GLY A 226 -13.10 -6.10 -9.63
CA GLY A 226 -12.19 -5.26 -8.86
C GLY A 226 -12.71 -4.89 -7.47
N SER A 227 -14.02 -4.96 -7.23
CA SER A 227 -14.62 -4.69 -5.92
C SER A 227 -14.38 -5.77 -4.86
N HIS A 228 -13.80 -6.92 -5.24
CA HIS A 228 -13.62 -8.06 -4.33
C HIS A 228 -14.92 -8.48 -3.63
N HIS A 229 -16.02 -8.64 -4.39
CA HIS A 229 -17.36 -8.97 -3.89
C HIS A 229 -18.11 -7.84 -3.15
N LEU A 230 -17.56 -6.63 -3.07
CA LEU A 230 -18.23 -5.46 -2.47
C LEU A 230 -18.86 -4.51 -3.50
N TYR A 231 -19.05 -4.96 -4.75
CA TYR A 231 -19.55 -4.13 -5.85
C TYR A 231 -20.82 -3.35 -5.50
N GLN A 232 -21.80 -4.00 -4.89
CA GLN A 232 -23.06 -3.34 -4.52
C GLN A 232 -22.83 -2.18 -3.54
N SER A 233 -21.96 -2.36 -2.54
CA SER A 233 -21.65 -1.34 -1.55
C SER A 233 -20.93 -0.15 -2.17
N PHE A 234 -19.90 -0.39 -2.99
CA PHE A 234 -19.20 0.69 -3.70
C PHE A 234 -20.10 1.40 -4.72
N PHE A 235 -20.88 0.64 -5.49
CA PHE A 235 -21.75 1.20 -6.52
C PHE A 235 -22.87 2.09 -5.93
N GLN A 236 -23.43 1.70 -4.78
CA GLN A 236 -24.40 2.52 -4.05
C GLN A 236 -23.78 3.85 -3.58
N ARG A 237 -22.49 3.82 -3.20
CA ARG A 237 -21.73 4.99 -2.74
C ARG A 237 -20.87 5.64 -3.83
N ARG A 238 -21.08 5.33 -5.11
CA ARG A 238 -20.19 5.75 -6.23
C ARG A 238 -19.95 7.26 -6.36
N GLN A 239 -20.88 8.09 -5.89
CA GLN A 239 -20.73 9.56 -5.87
C GLN A 239 -19.76 10.06 -4.80
N ASP A 240 -19.44 9.21 -3.83
CA ASP A 240 -18.51 9.49 -2.73
C ASP A 240 -17.16 8.79 -2.91
N VAL A 241 -17.01 7.96 -3.95
CA VAL A 241 -15.76 7.27 -4.27
C VAL A 241 -14.87 8.20 -5.08
N SER A 242 -13.65 8.38 -4.60
CA SER A 242 -12.56 9.12 -5.25
C SER A 242 -11.33 8.22 -5.37
N GLY A 243 -10.39 8.60 -6.24
CA GLY A 243 -9.09 7.96 -6.34
C GLY A 243 -7.97 8.98 -6.28
N ILE A 244 -7.10 8.87 -5.30
CA ILE A 244 -5.94 9.75 -5.12
C ILE A 244 -4.71 8.86 -5.15
N LEU A 245 -3.86 9.10 -6.15
CA LEU A 245 -2.61 8.38 -6.31
C LEU A 245 -1.67 8.66 -5.12
N ASN A 246 -1.02 7.62 -4.60
CA ASN A 246 -0.02 7.80 -3.55
C ASN A 246 1.20 8.58 -4.06
N GLY A 247 1.91 9.23 -3.14
CA GLY A 247 3.23 9.78 -3.41
C GLY A 247 4.34 8.75 -3.18
N CYS A 248 5.53 9.11 -3.62
CA CYS A 248 6.79 8.42 -3.37
C CYS A 248 7.69 9.30 -2.50
N ASP A 249 8.40 8.69 -1.55
CA ASP A 249 9.42 9.37 -0.75
C ASP A 249 10.78 9.33 -1.46
N TYR A 250 11.04 10.36 -2.26
CA TYR A 250 12.32 10.51 -2.97
C TYR A 250 13.50 10.87 -2.06
N SER A 251 13.29 11.11 -0.75
CA SER A 251 14.45 11.20 0.17
C SER A 251 15.09 9.83 0.42
N GLN A 252 14.34 8.76 0.22
CA GLN A 252 14.81 7.37 0.32
C GLN A 252 15.14 6.80 -1.07
N TRP A 253 14.34 7.15 -2.08
CA TRP A 253 14.42 6.56 -3.41
C TRP A 253 14.99 7.54 -4.46
N ASP A 254 16.24 7.96 -4.28
CA ASP A 254 16.94 8.83 -5.24
C ASP A 254 18.36 8.29 -5.57
N PRO A 255 18.61 7.84 -6.81
CA PRO A 255 19.90 7.29 -7.20
C PRO A 255 21.07 8.29 -7.12
N ALA A 256 20.79 9.59 -7.02
CA ALA A 256 21.82 10.61 -6.88
C ALA A 256 22.38 10.69 -5.44
N THR A 257 21.63 10.21 -4.44
CA THR A 257 22.00 10.33 -3.02
C THR A 257 21.85 9.05 -2.22
N ASP A 258 21.32 7.97 -2.82
CA ASP A 258 21.04 6.72 -2.13
C ASP A 258 22.32 6.06 -1.60
N PRO A 259 22.50 5.96 -0.26
CA PRO A 259 23.70 5.42 0.35
C PRO A 259 23.84 3.90 0.20
N LEU A 260 22.80 3.21 -0.27
CA LEU A 260 22.80 1.76 -0.46
C LEU A 260 23.42 1.36 -1.80
N LEU A 261 23.59 2.31 -2.72
CA LEU A 261 24.12 2.04 -4.05
C LEU A 261 25.65 2.00 -4.08
N PRO A 262 26.24 1.10 -4.89
CA PRO A 262 27.68 1.09 -5.11
C PRO A 262 28.17 2.31 -5.90
N ALA A 263 27.29 2.96 -6.66
CA ALA A 263 27.58 4.19 -7.42
C ALA A 263 26.32 5.04 -7.58
N HIS A 264 26.47 6.37 -7.48
CA HIS A 264 25.39 7.33 -7.71
C HIS A 264 25.27 7.69 -9.18
N PHE A 265 24.06 8.03 -9.62
CA PHE A 265 23.79 8.43 -10.99
C PHE A 265 22.56 9.35 -11.08
N GLY A 266 22.37 9.97 -12.24
CA GLY A 266 21.27 10.89 -12.49
C GLY A 266 20.82 10.89 -13.95
N PRO A 267 19.78 11.67 -14.30
CA PRO A 267 19.20 11.70 -15.64
C PRO A 267 20.15 12.20 -16.74
N GLU A 268 21.19 12.96 -16.37
CA GLU A 268 22.21 13.46 -17.30
C GLU A 268 23.48 12.58 -17.32
N GLU A 269 23.71 11.76 -16.29
CA GLU A 269 24.90 10.93 -16.13
C GLU A 269 24.52 9.56 -15.56
N ILE A 270 24.48 8.55 -16.44
CA ILE A 270 23.99 7.19 -16.18
C ILE A 270 25.14 6.20 -15.94
N SER A 271 26.41 6.58 -16.08
CA SER A 271 27.55 5.66 -15.88
C SER A 271 27.47 4.90 -14.54
N GLY A 272 27.07 5.57 -13.45
CA GLY A 272 26.86 4.91 -12.16
C GLY A 272 25.80 3.79 -12.17
N LYS A 273 24.75 3.89 -13.01
CA LYS A 273 23.79 2.80 -13.21
C LYS A 273 24.45 1.56 -13.82
N THR A 274 25.38 1.76 -14.76
CA THR A 274 26.15 0.67 -15.37
C THR A 274 27.04 -0.02 -14.33
N ASP A 275 27.62 0.76 -13.41
CA ASP A 275 28.40 0.22 -12.30
C ASP A 275 27.52 -0.57 -11.30
N CYS A 276 26.31 -0.08 -11.00
CA CYS A 276 25.31 -0.81 -10.21
C CYS A 276 24.92 -2.14 -10.87
N LYS A 277 24.67 -2.13 -12.19
CA LYS A 277 24.35 -3.33 -12.97
C LYS A 277 25.47 -4.37 -12.91
N ARG A 278 26.71 -3.94 -13.15
CA ARG A 278 27.90 -4.80 -13.04
C ARG A 278 28.05 -5.40 -11.65
N ALA A 279 27.89 -4.58 -10.60
CA ALA A 279 28.00 -5.03 -9.22
C ALA A 279 26.94 -6.09 -8.88
N LEU A 280 25.69 -5.89 -9.29
CA LEU A 280 24.61 -6.85 -9.05
C LEU A 280 24.80 -8.15 -9.83
N GLN A 281 25.23 -8.06 -11.10
CA GLN A 281 25.57 -9.23 -11.92
C GLN A 281 26.66 -10.07 -11.24
N GLN A 282 27.74 -9.42 -10.77
CA GLN A 282 28.83 -10.09 -10.05
C GLN A 282 28.36 -10.71 -8.73
N GLN A 283 27.55 -10.00 -7.96
CA GLN A 283 26.98 -10.49 -6.70
C GLN A 283 26.21 -11.80 -6.89
N PHE A 284 25.47 -11.92 -8.00
CA PHE A 284 24.68 -13.10 -8.30
C PHE A 284 25.35 -14.11 -9.25
N GLY A 285 26.62 -13.91 -9.59
CA GLY A 285 27.38 -14.83 -10.45
C GLY A 285 26.94 -14.83 -11.92
N LEU A 286 26.22 -13.80 -12.37
CA LEU A 286 25.89 -13.57 -13.78
C LEU A 286 27.10 -12.96 -14.50
N GLU A 287 27.19 -13.20 -15.82
CA GLU A 287 28.21 -12.57 -16.66
C GLU A 287 28.02 -11.04 -16.64
N PRO A 288 29.04 -10.24 -16.27
CA PRO A 288 28.94 -8.79 -16.29
C PRO A 288 28.93 -8.26 -17.73
N ALA A 289 27.73 -8.05 -18.26
CA ALA A 289 27.51 -7.63 -19.64
C ALA A 289 26.63 -6.36 -19.67
N PRO A 290 27.19 -5.18 -20.01
CA PRO A 290 26.42 -3.93 -20.01
C PRO A 290 25.38 -3.89 -21.14
N ASP A 291 25.62 -4.58 -22.26
CA ASP A 291 24.77 -4.62 -23.45
C ASP A 291 23.65 -5.68 -23.39
N ILE A 292 23.65 -6.57 -22.40
CA ILE A 292 22.55 -7.53 -22.18
C ILE A 292 21.53 -6.90 -21.24
N PRO A 293 20.25 -6.77 -21.62
CA PRO A 293 19.22 -6.20 -20.75
C PRO A 293 19.04 -7.05 -19.50
N LEU A 294 19.00 -6.39 -18.36
CA LEU A 294 18.68 -6.99 -17.06
C LEU A 294 17.24 -6.65 -16.69
N ILE A 295 16.41 -7.68 -16.52
CA ILE A 295 15.06 -7.56 -15.98
C ILE A 295 15.12 -7.90 -14.49
N GLY A 296 14.72 -6.96 -13.65
CA GLY A 296 14.54 -7.17 -12.21
C GLY A 296 13.07 -7.39 -11.87
N MET A 297 12.81 -8.19 -10.84
CA MET A 297 11.50 -8.30 -10.21
C MET A 297 11.69 -8.50 -8.71
N LEU A 298 11.07 -7.64 -7.91
CA LEU A 298 11.02 -7.80 -6.46
C LEU A 298 9.57 -7.80 -5.99
N CYS A 299 9.13 -8.90 -5.39
CA CYS A 299 7.77 -9.03 -4.87
C CYS A 299 7.60 -10.23 -3.93
N ARG A 300 6.44 -10.33 -3.27
CA ARG A 300 6.02 -11.59 -2.63
C ARG A 300 5.65 -12.62 -3.69
N LEU A 301 6.01 -13.88 -3.46
CA LEU A 301 5.69 -14.98 -4.37
C LEU A 301 4.22 -15.41 -4.18
N THR A 302 3.32 -14.77 -4.91
CA THR A 302 1.88 -15.04 -4.87
C THR A 302 1.24 -14.92 -6.25
N GLU A 303 0.09 -15.56 -6.44
CA GLU A 303 -0.71 -15.40 -7.67
C GLU A 303 -1.07 -13.93 -7.97
N GLN A 304 -1.28 -13.11 -6.93
CA GLN A 304 -1.51 -11.67 -7.08
C GLN A 304 -0.36 -11.00 -7.86
N LYS A 305 0.89 -11.39 -7.60
CA LYS A 305 2.08 -10.79 -8.24
C LYS A 305 2.39 -11.39 -9.61
N GLY A 306 1.52 -12.28 -10.08
CA GLY A 306 1.46 -12.68 -11.47
C GLY A 306 2.30 -13.88 -11.86
N PHE A 307 2.67 -14.70 -10.88
CA PHE A 307 3.39 -15.93 -11.15
C PHE A 307 2.57 -16.92 -11.99
N GLY A 308 1.23 -16.93 -11.87
CA GLY A 308 0.35 -17.75 -12.71
C GLY A 308 0.49 -17.54 -14.22
N PHE A 309 0.92 -16.35 -14.67
CA PHE A 309 1.19 -16.10 -16.10
C PHE A 309 2.68 -15.92 -16.42
N LEU A 310 3.54 -15.62 -15.45
CA LEU A 310 4.99 -15.56 -15.64
C LEU A 310 5.65 -16.94 -15.75
N LEU A 311 5.35 -17.86 -14.82
CA LEU A 311 5.96 -19.19 -14.80
C LEU A 311 5.79 -19.96 -16.12
N PRO A 312 4.61 -19.97 -16.77
CA PRO A 312 4.42 -20.68 -18.04
C PRO A 312 5.27 -20.17 -19.21
N ILE A 313 5.79 -18.93 -19.13
CA ILE A 313 6.57 -18.31 -20.22
C ILE A 313 8.04 -18.10 -19.85
N LEU A 314 8.44 -18.41 -18.62
CA LEU A 314 9.73 -18.03 -18.09
C LEU A 314 10.88 -18.56 -18.96
N GLU A 315 10.82 -19.83 -19.37
CA GLU A 315 11.82 -20.41 -20.28
C GLU A 315 11.77 -19.80 -21.68
N GLN A 316 10.60 -19.37 -22.16
CA GLN A 316 10.49 -18.68 -23.45
C GLN A 316 11.08 -17.26 -23.41
N VAL A 317 11.08 -16.62 -22.24
CA VAL A 317 11.79 -15.35 -22.00
C VAL A 317 13.30 -15.60 -22.00
N LEU A 318 13.76 -16.67 -21.36
CA LEU A 318 15.18 -17.02 -21.25
C LEU A 318 15.81 -17.51 -22.56
N GLN A 319 15.01 -17.84 -23.58
CA GLN A 319 15.49 -18.07 -24.96
C GLN A 319 16.03 -16.82 -25.64
N HIS A 320 15.73 -15.62 -25.12
CA HIS A 320 16.29 -14.36 -25.62
C HIS A 320 17.63 -14.06 -24.95
N ARG A 321 18.44 -13.19 -25.55
CA ARG A 321 19.65 -12.66 -24.91
C ARG A 321 19.23 -11.68 -23.81
N VAL A 322 18.96 -12.20 -22.62
CA VAL A 322 18.46 -11.43 -21.47
C VAL A 322 18.98 -12.05 -20.17
N GLN A 323 19.12 -11.23 -19.14
CA GLN A 323 19.30 -11.68 -17.77
C GLN A 323 18.07 -11.32 -16.94
N LEU A 324 17.68 -12.21 -16.03
CA LEU A 324 16.51 -12.04 -15.17
C LEU A 324 16.89 -12.31 -13.72
N ILE A 325 16.54 -11.40 -12.83
CA ILE A 325 16.68 -11.55 -11.38
C ILE A 325 15.29 -11.44 -10.75
N ILE A 326 14.86 -12.48 -10.05
CA ILE A 326 13.63 -12.48 -9.23
C ILE A 326 14.04 -12.59 -7.77
N VAL A 327 13.65 -11.60 -6.96
CA VAL A 327 13.87 -11.54 -5.52
C VAL A 327 12.53 -11.60 -4.81
N GLY A 328 12.36 -12.54 -3.89
CA GLY A 328 11.10 -12.63 -3.16
C GLY A 328 10.94 -13.90 -2.35
N THR A 329 10.10 -13.82 -1.32
CA THR A 329 9.68 -14.93 -0.47
C THR A 329 8.16 -15.12 -0.57
N GLY A 330 7.66 -16.32 -0.29
CA GLY A 330 6.22 -16.59 -0.32
C GLY A 330 5.88 -18.05 -0.57
N ASP A 331 4.98 -18.29 -1.52
CA ASP A 331 4.46 -19.62 -1.85
C ASP A 331 5.58 -20.63 -2.17
N PRO A 332 5.64 -21.78 -1.44
CA PRO A 332 6.65 -22.80 -1.68
C PRO A 332 6.62 -23.41 -3.08
N GLY A 333 5.43 -23.59 -3.67
CA GLY A 333 5.27 -24.15 -5.01
C GLY A 333 5.83 -23.22 -6.10
N ILE A 334 5.58 -21.92 -5.98
CA ILE A 334 6.19 -20.90 -6.86
C ILE A 334 7.73 -20.91 -6.66
N SER A 335 8.21 -20.91 -5.42
CA SER A 335 9.63 -20.95 -5.09
C SER A 335 10.35 -22.17 -5.70
N ASP A 336 9.72 -23.35 -5.62
CA ASP A 336 10.27 -24.59 -6.16
C ASP A 336 10.39 -24.55 -7.68
N GLU A 337 9.39 -24.00 -8.39
CA GLU A 337 9.45 -23.86 -9.85
C GLU A 337 10.53 -22.86 -10.27
N LEU A 338 10.64 -21.70 -9.60
CA LEU A 338 11.69 -20.73 -9.88
C LEU A 338 13.08 -21.34 -9.68
N THR A 339 13.28 -22.08 -8.58
CA THR A 339 14.54 -22.78 -8.32
C THR A 339 14.86 -23.80 -9.42
N ARG A 340 13.84 -24.55 -9.87
CA ARG A 340 13.99 -25.53 -10.95
C ARG A 340 14.38 -24.89 -12.28
N VAL A 341 13.77 -23.76 -12.64
CA VAL A 341 14.10 -23.02 -13.88
C VAL A 341 15.49 -22.40 -13.78
N GLN A 342 15.89 -21.87 -12.61
CA GLN A 342 17.24 -21.37 -12.37
C GLN A 342 18.30 -22.45 -12.62
N HIS A 343 18.10 -23.67 -12.09
CA HIS A 343 19.04 -24.78 -12.32
C HIS A 343 19.22 -25.14 -13.79
N ARG A 344 18.20 -24.96 -14.62
CA ARG A 344 18.27 -25.19 -16.08
C ARG A 344 18.90 -24.02 -16.85
N ASN A 345 18.87 -22.81 -16.29
CA ASN A 345 19.30 -21.57 -16.95
C ASN A 345 20.25 -20.71 -16.08
N PRO A 346 21.30 -21.29 -15.46
CA PRO A 346 22.08 -20.59 -14.42
C PRO A 346 22.90 -19.41 -14.94
N ALA A 347 23.15 -19.33 -16.25
CA ALA A 347 23.90 -18.22 -16.87
C ALA A 347 23.04 -16.95 -17.07
N GLN A 348 21.71 -17.07 -17.02
CA GLN A 348 20.78 -15.99 -17.38
C GLN A 348 19.75 -15.69 -16.29
N PHE A 349 19.42 -16.65 -15.42
CA PHE A 349 18.35 -16.49 -14.46
C PHE A 349 18.84 -16.71 -13.04
N VAL A 350 18.45 -15.79 -12.16
CA VAL A 350 18.67 -15.87 -10.72
C VAL A 350 17.34 -15.69 -9.99
N TYR A 351 17.06 -16.62 -9.09
CA TYR A 351 16.04 -16.55 -8.09
C TYR A 351 16.69 -16.46 -6.70
N CYS A 352 16.37 -15.40 -5.98
CA CYS A 352 16.82 -15.16 -4.61
C CYS A 352 15.61 -15.21 -3.66
N ASN A 353 15.54 -16.27 -2.84
CA ASN A 353 14.52 -16.43 -1.82
C ASN A 353 14.89 -15.64 -0.55
N ASP A 354 14.99 -14.33 -0.70
CA ASP A 354 15.33 -13.40 0.38
C ASP A 354 14.68 -12.04 0.11
N PHE A 355 14.67 -11.18 1.11
CA PHE A 355 14.32 -9.77 0.96
C PHE A 355 15.12 -8.92 1.94
N SER A 356 15.80 -7.91 1.42
CA SER A 356 16.39 -6.84 2.21
C SER A 356 16.21 -5.51 1.51
N ASN A 357 16.18 -4.41 2.29
CA ASN A 357 16.06 -3.07 1.72
C ASN A 357 17.24 -2.77 0.77
N THR A 358 18.47 -3.10 1.16
CA THR A 358 19.65 -2.95 0.30
C THR A 358 19.50 -3.69 -1.03
N LEU A 359 18.99 -4.93 -1.00
CA LEU A 359 18.78 -5.68 -2.24
C LEU A 359 17.69 -5.05 -3.11
N ALA A 360 16.64 -4.49 -2.51
CA ALA A 360 15.61 -3.78 -3.27
C ALA A 360 16.16 -2.58 -4.04
N HIS A 361 16.92 -1.71 -3.36
CA HIS A 361 17.58 -0.56 -3.98
C HIS A 361 18.57 -0.98 -5.07
N ASN A 362 19.35 -2.03 -4.82
CA ASN A 362 20.31 -2.55 -5.80
C ASN A 362 19.63 -3.11 -7.05
N VAL A 363 18.52 -3.85 -6.90
CA VAL A 363 17.75 -4.36 -8.05
C VAL A 363 17.14 -3.22 -8.86
N GLU A 364 16.55 -2.21 -8.19
CA GLU A 364 16.01 -1.01 -8.85
C GLU A 364 17.12 -0.25 -9.59
N ALA A 365 18.30 -0.07 -9.00
CA ALA A 365 19.42 0.62 -9.63
C ALA A 365 20.04 -0.15 -10.79
N ALA A 366 20.22 -1.46 -10.66
CA ALA A 366 20.93 -2.29 -11.63
C ALA A 366 20.11 -2.64 -12.88
N SER A 367 18.79 -2.76 -12.74
CA SER A 367 17.94 -3.29 -13.81
C SER A 367 17.73 -2.26 -14.93
N ASP A 368 17.57 -2.74 -16.16
CA ASP A 368 17.11 -1.91 -17.29
C ASP A 368 15.59 -1.87 -17.34
N PHE A 369 14.97 -2.99 -16.97
CA PHE A 369 13.52 -3.15 -16.85
C PHE A 369 13.14 -3.68 -15.49
N PHE A 370 12.00 -3.23 -14.96
CA PHE A 370 11.42 -3.82 -13.78
C PHE A 370 10.07 -4.44 -14.10
N LEU A 371 9.92 -5.73 -13.81
CA LEU A 371 8.75 -6.51 -14.16
C LEU A 371 7.72 -6.49 -13.02
N MET A 372 6.51 -6.00 -13.31
CA MET A 372 5.40 -5.91 -12.34
C MET A 372 4.09 -6.38 -12.99
N PRO A 373 3.94 -7.69 -13.23
CA PRO A 373 2.86 -8.18 -14.05
C PRO A 373 1.59 -8.40 -13.21
N SER A 374 1.38 -7.65 -12.12
CA SER A 374 0.39 -7.94 -11.08
C SER A 374 -1.05 -8.18 -11.60
N LEU A 375 -1.74 -9.17 -11.03
CA LEU A 375 -3.16 -9.46 -11.26
C LEU A 375 -4.09 -8.39 -10.66
N PHE A 376 -3.64 -7.69 -9.62
CA PHE A 376 -4.20 -6.41 -9.18
C PHE A 376 -3.15 -5.68 -8.35
N GLU A 377 -3.14 -4.35 -8.45
CA GLU A 377 -2.16 -3.50 -7.77
C GLU A 377 -2.81 -2.16 -7.42
N PRO A 378 -3.37 -2.00 -6.20
CA PRO A 378 -4.16 -0.83 -5.83
C PRO A 378 -3.49 0.51 -6.17
N CYS A 379 -2.23 0.65 -5.77
CA CYS A 379 -1.35 1.73 -6.24
C CYS A 379 -0.07 1.13 -6.85
N GLY A 380 0.66 0.34 -6.05
CA GLY A 380 2.04 -0.02 -6.37
C GLY A 380 2.98 1.17 -6.08
N LEU A 381 4.11 0.89 -5.44
CA LEU A 381 5.17 1.89 -5.23
C LEU A 381 6.41 1.60 -6.10
N ASN A 382 6.66 0.32 -6.39
CA ASN A 382 7.84 -0.10 -7.14
C ASN A 382 7.95 0.60 -8.50
N GLN A 383 6.85 0.85 -9.22
CA GLN A 383 6.91 1.58 -10.49
C GLN A 383 7.37 3.02 -10.31
N MET A 384 7.04 3.68 -9.19
CA MET A 384 7.56 5.01 -8.91
C MET A 384 9.06 4.96 -8.58
N TYR A 385 9.52 3.92 -7.88
CA TYR A 385 10.94 3.67 -7.60
C TYR A 385 11.70 3.37 -8.90
N SER A 386 11.23 2.43 -9.70
CA SER A 386 11.84 2.08 -10.98
C SER A 386 11.97 3.29 -11.90
N LEU A 387 10.93 4.12 -12.01
CA LEU A 387 10.99 5.36 -12.78
C LEU A 387 12.09 6.29 -12.26
N ALA A 388 12.18 6.50 -10.94
CA ALA A 388 13.21 7.34 -10.35
C ALA A 388 14.64 6.84 -10.61
N TYR A 389 14.83 5.53 -10.68
CA TYR A 389 16.12 4.86 -10.91
C TYR A 389 16.41 4.64 -12.40
N GLY A 390 15.58 5.14 -13.31
CA GLY A 390 15.75 4.96 -14.75
C GLY A 390 15.63 3.50 -15.18
N THR A 391 14.84 2.73 -14.45
CA THR A 391 14.50 1.34 -14.75
C THR A 391 13.11 1.32 -15.33
N LEU A 392 12.96 0.94 -16.60
CA LEU A 392 11.69 1.10 -17.29
C LEU A 392 10.70 0.01 -16.83
N PRO A 393 9.54 0.37 -16.27
CA PRO A 393 8.58 -0.63 -15.80
C PRO A 393 7.96 -1.40 -16.98
N ILE A 394 7.82 -2.72 -16.83
CA ILE A 394 6.97 -3.58 -17.65
C ILE A 394 5.80 -4.00 -16.78
N VAL A 395 4.64 -3.38 -16.98
CA VAL A 395 3.50 -3.47 -16.06
C VAL A 395 2.24 -3.94 -16.76
N ARG A 396 1.32 -4.49 -15.98
CA ARG A 396 -0.07 -4.63 -16.44
C ARG A 396 -0.85 -3.35 -16.16
N ALA A 397 -1.78 -2.99 -17.03
CA ALA A 397 -2.66 -1.84 -16.86
C ALA A 397 -3.73 -2.11 -15.79
N VAL A 398 -3.34 -2.07 -14.51
CA VAL A 398 -4.26 -2.14 -13.37
C VAL A 398 -3.86 -1.25 -12.22
N GLY A 399 -4.88 -0.87 -11.44
CA GLY A 399 -4.82 0.10 -10.36
C GLY A 399 -3.83 1.22 -10.65
N GLY A 400 -2.94 1.53 -9.71
CA GLY A 400 -1.99 2.63 -9.87
C GLY A 400 -0.89 2.40 -10.90
N LEU A 401 -0.64 1.17 -11.37
CA LEU A 401 0.31 0.93 -12.47
C LEU A 401 -0.17 1.57 -13.77
N ALA A 402 -1.48 1.50 -14.04
CA ALA A 402 -2.10 2.14 -15.20
C ALA A 402 -2.07 3.68 -15.11
N ASP A 403 -2.09 4.23 -13.89
CA ASP A 403 -2.08 5.67 -13.65
C ASP A 403 -0.67 6.28 -13.73
N THR A 404 0.39 5.47 -13.62
CA THR A 404 1.78 5.94 -13.45
C THR A 404 2.71 5.60 -14.60
N VAL A 405 2.42 4.54 -15.36
CA VAL A 405 3.27 4.07 -16.46
C VAL A 405 2.61 4.35 -17.80
N ILE A 406 3.31 5.10 -18.64
CA ILE A 406 2.85 5.46 -19.98
C ILE A 406 3.58 4.59 -21.00
N ASP A 407 2.82 3.83 -21.79
CA ASP A 407 3.36 2.88 -22.77
C ASP A 407 4.06 3.58 -23.94
N VAL A 408 5.24 3.07 -24.31
CA VAL A 408 6.05 3.55 -25.45
C VAL A 408 5.28 3.56 -26.77
N SER A 409 4.36 2.64 -27.02
CA SER A 409 3.59 2.62 -28.26
C SER A 409 2.35 3.53 -28.23
N ALA A 410 1.80 3.81 -27.04
CA ALA A 410 0.59 4.61 -26.90
C ALA A 410 0.88 6.11 -26.96
N ALA A 411 1.94 6.57 -26.27
CA ALA A 411 2.31 7.99 -26.23
C ALA A 411 3.84 8.15 -26.24
N PRO A 412 4.51 7.98 -27.40
CA PRO A 412 5.97 7.96 -27.51
C PRO A 412 6.70 9.18 -26.92
N GLU A 413 6.06 10.36 -26.94
CA GLU A 413 6.64 11.62 -26.46
C GLU A 413 6.61 11.78 -24.93
N SER A 414 5.70 11.09 -24.26
CA SER A 414 5.54 11.11 -22.79
C SER A 414 5.74 9.73 -22.14
N ALA A 415 6.16 8.73 -22.92
CA ALA A 415 6.31 7.37 -22.45
C ALA A 415 7.37 7.23 -21.37
N THR A 416 7.07 6.34 -20.43
CA THR A 416 7.88 6.02 -19.25
C THR A 416 8.06 4.51 -19.03
N GLY A 417 7.40 3.65 -19.81
CA GLY A 417 7.56 2.20 -19.70
C GLY A 417 6.76 1.40 -20.73
N PHE A 418 6.46 0.15 -20.39
CA PHE A 418 5.76 -0.80 -21.24
C PHE A 418 4.55 -1.37 -20.50
N VAL A 419 3.41 -1.40 -21.18
CA VAL A 419 2.13 -1.77 -20.59
C VAL A 419 1.49 -2.89 -21.39
N PHE A 420 0.95 -3.89 -20.69
CA PHE A 420 0.07 -4.91 -21.27
C PHE A 420 -1.28 -4.94 -20.54
N GLN A 421 -2.31 -5.48 -21.18
CA GLN A 421 -3.70 -5.36 -20.69
C GLN A 421 -4.19 -6.67 -20.06
N SER A 422 -4.21 -7.73 -20.88
CA SER A 422 -4.77 -9.02 -20.49
C SER A 422 -3.89 -9.74 -19.45
N PRO A 423 -4.48 -10.28 -18.36
CA PRO A 423 -3.74 -11.00 -17.33
C PRO A 423 -3.42 -12.44 -17.77
N ASP A 424 -2.70 -12.58 -18.88
CA ASP A 424 -2.34 -13.88 -19.45
C ASP A 424 -0.88 -13.94 -19.92
N SER A 425 -0.38 -15.17 -20.01
CA SER A 425 1.00 -15.48 -20.39
C SER A 425 1.39 -14.92 -21.77
N SER A 426 0.47 -14.96 -22.74
CA SER A 426 0.75 -14.51 -24.12
C SER A 426 0.93 -12.99 -24.16
N ALA A 427 0.02 -12.25 -23.52
CA ALA A 427 0.10 -10.80 -23.42
C ALA A 427 1.38 -10.34 -22.70
N LEU A 428 1.74 -11.00 -21.60
CA LEU A 428 2.98 -10.71 -20.89
C LEU A 428 4.23 -10.98 -21.76
N LEU A 429 4.31 -12.15 -22.39
CA LEU A 429 5.44 -12.52 -23.24
C LEU A 429 5.62 -11.56 -24.42
N HIS A 430 4.53 -11.13 -25.07
CA HIS A 430 4.58 -10.13 -26.12
C HIS A 430 5.11 -8.79 -25.63
N CYS A 431 4.70 -8.36 -24.44
CA CYS A 431 5.18 -7.11 -23.84
C CYS A 431 6.68 -7.15 -23.54
N ILE A 432 7.15 -8.25 -22.94
CA ILE A 432 8.58 -8.48 -22.67
C ILE A 432 9.38 -8.47 -23.98
N ARG A 433 8.93 -9.20 -25.01
CA ARG A 433 9.60 -9.21 -26.32
C ARG A 433 9.66 -7.83 -26.96
N ARG A 434 8.59 -7.03 -26.84
CA ARG A 434 8.56 -5.64 -27.32
C ARG A 434 9.56 -4.75 -26.57
N ALA A 435 9.68 -4.92 -25.26
CA ALA A 435 10.65 -4.20 -24.44
C ALA A 435 12.10 -4.56 -24.84
N LEU A 436 12.39 -5.86 -25.00
CA LEU A 436 13.71 -6.34 -25.45
C LEU A 436 14.06 -5.84 -26.87
N LEU A 437 13.11 -5.91 -27.80
CA LEU A 437 13.31 -5.39 -29.15
C LEU A 437 13.58 -3.88 -29.13
N PHE A 438 12.87 -3.13 -28.28
CA PHE A 438 13.07 -1.69 -28.15
C PHE A 438 14.45 -1.34 -27.59
N TYR A 439 14.91 -2.09 -26.59
CA TYR A 439 16.24 -1.95 -26.01
C TYR A 439 17.35 -2.15 -27.06
N TYR A 440 17.23 -3.18 -27.90
CA TYR A 440 18.26 -3.53 -28.88
C TYR A 440 18.24 -2.66 -30.14
N GLU A 441 17.06 -2.41 -30.71
CA GLU A 441 16.95 -1.73 -32.00
C GLU A 441 16.95 -0.20 -31.87
N TYR A 442 16.57 0.34 -30.71
CA TYR A 442 16.43 1.78 -30.49
C TYR A 442 17.11 2.28 -29.21
N PRO A 443 18.42 2.06 -29.03
CA PRO A 443 19.13 2.42 -27.80
C PRO A 443 19.05 3.92 -27.45
N ASP A 444 19.09 4.80 -28.45
CA ASP A 444 18.95 6.25 -28.23
C ASP A 444 17.55 6.62 -27.72
N ARG A 445 16.51 5.98 -28.26
CA ARG A 445 15.13 6.18 -27.79
C ARG A 445 14.92 5.58 -26.40
N PHE A 446 15.54 4.43 -26.12
CA PHE A 446 15.54 3.84 -24.79
C PHE A 446 16.10 4.81 -23.75
N ARG A 447 17.27 5.42 -24.04
CA ARG A 447 17.86 6.45 -23.17
C ARG A 447 16.95 7.67 -22.99
N GLN A 448 16.25 8.12 -24.03
CA GLN A 448 15.29 9.22 -23.92
C GLN A 448 14.11 8.87 -23.00
N VAL A 449 13.54 7.67 -23.14
CA VAL A 449 12.46 7.17 -22.26
C VAL A 449 12.95 7.03 -20.82
N GLN A 450 14.16 6.49 -20.63
CA GLN A 450 14.82 6.37 -19.32
C GLN A 450 15.02 7.73 -18.65
N LYS A 451 15.51 8.73 -19.39
CA LYS A 451 15.67 10.08 -18.88
C LYS A 451 14.33 10.70 -18.46
N ARG A 452 13.27 10.55 -19.28
CA ARG A 452 11.92 11.02 -18.93
C ARG A 452 11.36 10.31 -17.70
N ALA A 453 11.56 9.00 -17.59
CA ALA A 453 11.19 8.23 -16.41
C ALA A 453 11.84 8.81 -15.15
N MET A 454 13.15 9.07 -15.19
CA MET A 454 13.89 9.68 -14.08
C MET A 454 13.46 11.11 -13.75
N GLN A 455 12.84 11.83 -14.68
CA GLN A 455 12.31 13.18 -14.47
C GLN A 455 10.84 13.18 -14.02
N THR A 456 10.15 12.04 -14.12
CA THR A 456 8.77 11.89 -13.66
C THR A 456 8.78 11.68 -12.15
N ARG A 457 7.99 12.48 -11.43
CA ARG A 457 7.90 12.44 -9.96
C ARG A 457 6.44 12.43 -9.54
N PHE A 458 6.15 11.63 -8.53
CA PHE A 458 4.84 11.52 -7.88
C PHE A 458 5.04 11.89 -6.42
N THR A 459 4.75 13.12 -6.03
CA THR A 459 5.12 13.62 -4.71
C THR A 459 3.98 13.47 -3.70
N TRP A 460 4.34 13.29 -2.43
CA TRP A 460 3.35 13.33 -1.35
C TRP A 460 2.70 14.70 -1.17
N GLN A 461 3.36 15.77 -1.61
CA GLN A 461 2.79 17.11 -1.63
C GLN A 461 1.60 17.18 -2.58
N GLU A 462 1.76 16.74 -3.83
CA GLU A 462 0.67 16.71 -4.82
C GLU A 462 -0.47 15.79 -4.36
N ALA A 463 -0.15 14.63 -3.77
CA ALA A 463 -1.16 13.75 -3.20
C ALA A 463 -1.94 14.46 -2.07
N ALA A 464 -1.23 15.13 -1.15
CA ALA A 464 -1.84 15.83 -0.01
C ALA A 464 -2.78 16.96 -0.47
N GLU A 465 -2.45 17.69 -1.55
CA GLU A 465 -3.34 18.69 -2.14
C GLU A 465 -4.69 18.08 -2.58
N HIS A 466 -4.66 16.91 -3.22
CA HIS A 466 -5.89 16.19 -3.57
C HIS A 466 -6.66 15.68 -2.35
N TYR A 467 -5.97 15.21 -1.30
CA TYR A 467 -6.63 14.82 -0.05
C TYR A 467 -7.30 16.02 0.62
N VAL A 468 -6.64 17.18 0.66
CA VAL A 468 -7.20 18.43 1.21
C VAL A 468 -8.45 18.85 0.45
N ALA A 469 -8.44 18.79 -0.88
CA ALA A 469 -9.63 19.05 -1.69
C ALA A 469 -10.78 18.08 -1.36
N LEU A 470 -10.47 16.79 -1.18
CA LEU A 470 -11.48 15.80 -0.82
C LEU A 470 -12.03 16.00 0.60
N TYR A 471 -11.21 16.42 1.56
CA TYR A 471 -11.67 16.79 2.90
C TYR A 471 -12.63 17.98 2.86
N GLN A 472 -12.31 19.02 2.08
CA GLN A 472 -13.19 20.18 1.91
C GLN A 472 -14.55 19.76 1.36
N GLN A 473 -14.57 18.92 0.31
CA GLN A 473 -15.82 18.36 -0.22
C GLN A 473 -16.60 17.56 0.85
N ALA A 474 -15.92 16.81 1.72
CA ALA A 474 -16.57 16.07 2.79
C ALA A 474 -17.22 16.98 3.85
N LEU A 475 -16.57 18.11 4.17
CA LEU A 475 -17.06 19.12 5.12
C LEU A 475 -18.28 19.89 4.57
N GLU A 476 -18.28 20.20 3.28
CA GLU A 476 -19.36 20.92 2.59
C GLU A 476 -20.61 20.05 2.35
N ALA A 477 -20.43 18.75 2.16
CA ALA A 477 -21.54 17.83 1.95
C ALA A 477 -22.44 17.71 3.19
N PRO A 478 -23.74 17.38 3.07
CA PRO A 478 -24.56 16.98 4.22
C PRO A 478 -23.95 15.76 4.94
N LYS A 479 -24.09 15.68 6.28
CA LYS A 479 -23.55 14.52 7.02
C LYS A 479 -24.25 13.25 6.56
N HIS A 480 -23.47 12.33 6.02
CA HIS A 480 -23.97 11.03 5.59
C HIS A 480 -24.43 10.25 6.83
N CYS A 481 -25.68 9.82 6.85
CA CYS A 481 -26.28 9.09 7.96
C CYS A 481 -27.09 7.93 7.37
N PRO A 482 -26.47 6.74 7.22
CA PRO A 482 -27.08 5.59 6.56
C PRO A 482 -28.39 5.14 7.22
N ASP A 483 -28.55 5.47 8.50
CA ASP A 483 -29.63 5.03 9.36
C ASP A 483 -30.85 5.97 9.38
N ARG A 484 -30.77 7.15 8.75
CA ARG A 484 -31.92 8.02 8.54
C ARG A 484 -32.76 7.49 7.38
N LYS A 485 -33.96 6.98 7.67
CA LYS A 485 -34.98 6.77 6.65
C LYS A 485 -35.34 8.14 6.05
N TYR A 486 -35.20 8.27 4.73
CA TYR A 486 -35.73 9.40 3.98
C TYR A 486 -37.26 9.38 3.96
#